data_AF-D1MWB8-F1
#
_entry.id   AF-D1MWB8-F1
#
_cell.length_a   1.000
_cell.length_b   1.000
_cell.length_c   1.000
_cell.angle_alpha   90.00
_cell.angle_beta   90.00
_cell.angle_gamma   90.00
#
_symmetry.space_group_name_H-M   'P 1'
#
loop_
_entity.id
_entity.type
_entity.pdbx_description
1 polymer ?
#
loop_
_entity_poly.entity_id
_entity_poly.type
_entity_poly.pdbx_seq_one_letter_code
_entity_poly.pdbx_strand_id
1 'polypeptide(L)'
;MKTFIALTFIGILTYAYADIGSLNECKKPTPMDRFNATKFHSGTWFVTHVTNVTKPTECRTLATSKVGSNYIVEHDFTKGGKQGRLHCEAPQKTEKSLTFTCTFNGENIDKTIFIIMDTDYSDYALYYICSAITGANADRKPGDTVDNYLGARRTSGNTEIPDKLKSLTEGMEFKKCT
;
A
#
# COMPACT_ATOMS: atom_id res chain seq x y z
N MET A 1 -65.83 8.23 -14.90
CA MET A 1 -64.45 7.74 -15.09
C MET A 1 -63.50 8.68 -14.40
N LYS A 2 -62.73 8.20 -13.42
CA LYS A 2 -61.59 8.93 -12.84
C LYS A 2 -60.45 7.92 -12.77
N THR A 3 -59.53 8.00 -13.72
CA THR A 3 -58.37 7.12 -13.81
C THR A 3 -57.25 7.77 -13.00
N PHE A 4 -56.87 7.17 -11.88
CA PHE A 4 -55.67 7.56 -11.14
C PHE A 4 -54.50 6.74 -11.69
N ILE A 5 -53.60 7.41 -12.42
CA ILE A 5 -52.33 6.81 -12.85
C ILE A 5 -51.34 7.06 -11.72
N ALA A 6 -51.06 6.03 -10.92
CA ALA A 6 -49.98 6.05 -9.95
C ALA A 6 -48.66 5.77 -10.69
N LEU A 7 -47.86 6.80 -10.92
CA LEU A 7 -46.50 6.70 -11.42
C LEU A 7 -45.56 6.36 -10.26
N THR A 8 -45.25 5.07 -10.11
CA THR A 8 -44.19 4.60 -9.22
C THR A 8 -42.85 4.80 -9.92
N PHE A 9 -42.15 5.88 -9.57
CA PHE A 9 -40.73 6.02 -9.89
C PHE A 9 -39.93 5.06 -8.99
N ILE A 10 -39.73 3.83 -9.46
CA ILE A 10 -38.70 2.94 -8.92
C ILE A 10 -37.37 3.48 -9.44
N GLY A 11 -36.85 4.48 -8.75
CA GLY A 11 -35.48 4.96 -8.93
C GLY A 11 -34.53 3.85 -8.51
N ILE A 12 -34.12 3.03 -9.47
CA ILE A 12 -32.98 2.14 -9.30
C ILE A 12 -31.78 3.07 -9.17
N LEU A 13 -31.38 3.38 -7.94
CA LEU A 13 -30.05 3.90 -7.65
C LEU A 13 -29.08 2.81 -8.07
N THR A 14 -28.74 2.78 -9.36
CA THR A 14 -27.51 2.16 -9.82
C THR A 14 -26.41 2.91 -9.09
N TYR A 15 -25.94 2.35 -7.97
CA TYR A 15 -24.66 2.69 -7.40
C TYR A 15 -23.64 2.40 -8.50
N ALA A 16 -23.38 3.40 -9.33
CA ALA A 16 -22.14 3.47 -10.05
C ALA A 16 -21.08 3.54 -8.96
N TYR A 17 -20.49 2.38 -8.64
CA TYR A 17 -19.16 2.35 -8.08
C TYR A 17 -18.30 3.04 -9.13
N ALA A 18 -18.17 4.37 -9.02
CA ALA A 18 -17.07 5.06 -9.66
C ALA A 18 -15.80 4.32 -9.22
N ASP A 19 -14.85 4.09 -10.11
CA ASP A 19 -13.52 3.62 -9.72
C ASP A 19 -12.93 4.67 -8.78
N ILE A 20 -13.11 4.48 -7.47
CA ILE A 20 -12.62 5.36 -6.43
C ILE A 20 -11.10 5.15 -6.37
N GLY A 21 -10.36 6.09 -6.97
CA GLY A 21 -8.90 6.10 -7.08
C GLY A 21 -8.40 5.27 -8.26
N SER A 22 -7.38 5.76 -8.97
CA SER A 22 -6.87 5.09 -10.17
C SER A 22 -5.40 4.67 -10.02
N LEU A 23 -5.18 3.37 -9.91
CA LEU A 23 -3.83 2.78 -9.96
C LEU A 23 -3.09 3.04 -11.30
N ASN A 24 -3.79 3.56 -12.31
CA ASN A 24 -3.18 3.94 -13.59
C ASN A 24 -2.27 5.17 -13.48
N GLU A 25 -2.45 6.00 -12.45
CA GLU A 25 -1.62 7.19 -12.18
C GLU A 25 -0.28 6.81 -11.53
N CYS A 26 -0.14 5.57 -11.07
CA CYS A 26 1.06 5.09 -10.42
C CYS A 26 2.25 5.05 -11.39
N LYS A 27 3.40 5.48 -10.90
CA LYS A 27 4.69 5.22 -11.54
C LYS A 27 4.93 3.72 -11.66
N LYS A 28 5.70 3.34 -12.67
CA LYS A 28 6.05 1.95 -12.98
C LYS A 28 7.57 1.77 -12.95
N PRO A 29 8.22 1.93 -11.78
CA PRO A 29 9.65 1.68 -11.67
C PRO A 29 9.98 0.22 -12.02
N THR A 30 11.23 -0.01 -12.44
CA THR A 30 11.69 -1.35 -12.79
C THR A 30 11.68 -2.25 -11.55
N PRO A 31 10.93 -3.36 -11.55
CA PRO A 31 10.95 -4.33 -10.46
C PRO A 31 12.26 -5.12 -10.47
N MET A 32 12.67 -5.60 -9.29
CA MET A 32 13.78 -6.52 -9.11
C MET A 32 13.54 -7.79 -9.93
N ASP A 33 14.52 -8.17 -10.75
CA ASP A 33 14.45 -9.41 -11.50
C ASP A 33 14.49 -10.62 -10.57
N ARG A 34 13.61 -11.60 -10.86
CA ARG A 34 13.47 -12.85 -10.07
C ARG A 34 13.19 -12.60 -8.58
N PHE A 35 12.47 -11.52 -8.26
CA PHE A 35 11.99 -11.24 -6.91
C PHE A 35 11.29 -12.46 -6.29
N ASN A 36 11.65 -12.79 -5.05
CA ASN A 36 11.02 -13.85 -4.28
C ASN A 36 10.12 -13.27 -3.19
N ALA A 37 8.84 -13.14 -3.50
CA ALA A 37 7.84 -12.62 -2.57
C ALA A 37 7.76 -13.44 -1.26
N THR A 38 7.98 -14.75 -1.29
CA THR A 38 7.95 -15.59 -0.08
C THR A 38 9.11 -15.26 0.88
N LYS A 39 10.31 -14.98 0.36
CA LYS A 39 11.44 -14.55 1.20
C LYS A 39 11.23 -13.16 1.77
N PHE A 40 10.61 -12.27 0.99
CA PHE A 40 10.36 -10.90 1.42
C PHE A 40 9.29 -10.83 2.52
N HIS A 41 8.16 -11.53 2.33
CA HIS A 41 7.03 -11.55 3.25
C HIS A 41 7.24 -12.59 4.36
N SER A 42 8.32 -12.39 5.10
CA SER A 42 8.69 -13.19 6.27
C SER A 42 9.32 -12.25 7.29
N GLY A 43 8.69 -12.12 8.46
CA GLY A 43 9.20 -11.31 9.56
C GLY A 43 8.89 -9.81 9.41
N THR A 44 9.72 -8.98 10.03
CA THR A 44 9.46 -7.54 10.17
C THR A 44 10.34 -6.71 9.24
N TRP A 45 9.79 -5.62 8.74
CA TRP A 45 10.52 -4.55 8.06
C TRP A 45 10.29 -3.23 8.79
N PHE A 46 11.36 -2.46 8.98
CA PHE A 46 11.31 -1.11 9.53
C PHE A 46 11.53 -0.13 8.39
N VAL A 47 10.52 0.67 8.04
CA VAL A 47 10.70 1.74 7.04
C VAL A 47 11.56 2.84 7.66
N THR A 48 12.66 3.16 6.99
CA THR A 48 13.68 4.09 7.49
C THR A 48 13.76 5.35 6.65
N HIS A 49 13.34 5.30 5.39
CA HIS A 49 13.35 6.44 4.49
C HIS A 49 12.13 6.46 3.59
N VAL A 50 11.68 7.67 3.26
CA VAL A 50 10.57 7.94 2.35
C VAL A 50 10.96 9.08 1.42
N THR A 51 10.50 9.10 0.18
CA THR A 51 10.65 10.29 -0.68
C THR A 51 9.57 11.33 -0.38
N ASN A 52 8.38 10.87 -0.01
CA ASN A 52 7.24 11.72 0.33
C ASN A 52 6.88 11.56 1.81
N VAL A 53 6.93 12.65 2.59
CA VAL A 53 6.42 12.64 3.97
C VAL A 53 4.92 12.87 3.90
N THR A 54 4.14 11.81 4.07
CA THR A 54 2.68 11.82 4.00
C THR A 54 2.04 11.91 5.38
N LYS A 55 0.75 12.24 5.42
CA LYS A 55 -0.12 12.03 6.59
C LYS A 55 -1.27 11.10 6.17
N PRO A 56 -1.46 9.94 6.84
CA PRO A 56 -0.52 9.29 7.76
C PRO A 56 0.83 8.98 7.09
N THR A 57 1.91 8.94 7.87
CA THR A 57 3.28 8.70 7.38
C THR A 57 3.47 7.25 6.94
N GLU A 58 4.32 7.00 5.94
CA GLU A 58 4.76 5.65 5.55
C GLU A 58 5.97 5.15 6.36
N CYS A 59 6.51 5.98 7.26
CA CYS A 59 7.48 5.57 8.27
C CYS A 59 6.83 4.65 9.31
N ARG A 60 6.71 3.36 8.96
CA ARG A 60 6.01 2.35 9.76
C ARG A 60 6.86 1.09 9.95
N THR A 61 6.51 0.34 11.00
CA THR A 61 6.95 -1.04 11.15
C THR A 61 5.93 -1.96 10.48
N LEU A 62 6.39 -2.74 9.52
CA LEU A 62 5.59 -3.69 8.75
C LEU A 62 5.83 -5.10 9.27
N ALA A 63 4.79 -5.77 9.74
CA ALA A 63 4.81 -7.20 9.94
C ALA A 63 4.40 -7.88 8.63
N THR A 64 5.21 -8.81 8.13
CA THR A 64 4.98 -9.47 6.85
C THR A 64 4.98 -10.98 7.00
N SER A 65 4.07 -11.64 6.31
CA SER A 65 3.92 -13.09 6.38
C SER A 65 3.31 -13.66 5.11
N LYS A 66 3.30 -14.99 5.02
CA LYS A 66 2.57 -15.74 4.01
C LYS A 66 1.56 -16.65 4.71
N VAL A 67 0.29 -16.55 4.34
CA VAL A 67 -0.80 -17.38 4.86
C VAL A 67 -1.43 -18.11 3.68
N GLY A 68 -1.28 -19.44 3.62
CA GLY A 68 -1.68 -20.21 2.44
C GLY A 68 -0.96 -19.72 1.18
N SER A 69 -1.73 -19.30 0.17
CA SER A 69 -1.22 -18.70 -1.06
C SER A 69 -1.08 -17.17 -1.00
N ASN A 70 -1.43 -16.53 0.09
CA ASN A 70 -1.56 -15.07 0.13
C ASN A 70 -0.41 -14.46 0.94
N TYR A 71 0.06 -13.30 0.47
CA TYR A 71 1.05 -12.48 1.14
C TYR A 71 0.34 -11.43 1.97
N ILE A 72 0.79 -11.26 3.20
CA ILE A 72 0.18 -10.37 4.18
C ILE A 72 1.20 -9.31 4.59
N VAL A 73 0.73 -8.07 4.67
CA VAL A 73 1.43 -6.95 5.30
C VAL A 73 0.49 -6.33 6.33
N GLU A 74 0.98 -6.14 7.55
CA GLU A 74 0.23 -5.48 8.61
C GLU A 74 1.06 -4.37 9.25
N HIS A 75 0.40 -3.28 9.61
CA HIS A 75 1.01 -2.21 10.38
C HIS A 75 -0.04 -1.50 11.24
N ASP A 76 0.43 -0.68 12.20
CA ASP A 76 -0.47 0.09 13.06
C ASP A 76 -1.25 1.11 12.24
N PHE A 77 -2.53 1.26 12.59
CA PHE A 77 -3.44 2.14 11.88
C PHE A 77 -4.48 2.72 12.84
N THR A 78 -4.85 3.97 12.59
CA THR A 78 -5.89 4.66 13.35
C THR A 78 -6.91 5.26 12.41
N LYS A 79 -8.19 4.99 12.67
CA LYS A 79 -9.30 5.59 11.94
C LYS A 79 -10.42 5.94 12.91
N GLY A 80 -10.89 7.18 12.86
CA GLY A 80 -11.98 7.66 13.72
C GLY A 80 -11.71 7.47 15.22
N GLY A 81 -10.46 7.67 15.65
CA GLY A 81 -10.03 7.47 17.04
C GLY A 81 -9.85 6.00 17.47
N LYS A 82 -10.18 5.03 16.61
CA LYS A 82 -9.94 3.61 16.88
C LYS A 82 -8.57 3.21 16.39
N GLN A 83 -7.74 2.68 17.29
CA GLN A 83 -6.45 2.09 16.99
C GLN A 83 -6.60 0.59 16.66
N GLY A 84 -5.74 0.09 15.79
CA GLY A 84 -5.62 -1.34 15.49
C GLY A 84 -4.58 -1.58 14.39
N ARG A 85 -4.79 -2.63 13.60
CA ARG A 85 -3.87 -3.02 12.53
C ARG A 85 -4.58 -2.89 11.18
N LEU A 86 -3.94 -2.21 10.22
CA LEU A 86 -4.34 -2.32 8.83
C LEU A 86 -3.85 -3.68 8.31
N HIS A 87 -4.74 -4.47 7.74
CA HIS A 87 -4.45 -5.78 7.19
C HIS A 87 -4.48 -5.71 5.67
N CYS A 88 -3.32 -5.88 5.04
CA CYS A 88 -3.15 -5.85 3.60
C CYS A 88 -2.86 -7.24 3.07
N GLU A 89 -3.67 -7.70 2.12
CA GLU A 89 -3.55 -9.03 1.54
C GLU A 89 -3.40 -8.98 0.01
N ALA A 90 -2.45 -9.74 -0.51
CA ALA A 90 -2.26 -9.94 -1.95
C ALA A 90 -2.17 -11.44 -2.28
N PRO A 91 -2.92 -11.93 -3.28
CA PRO A 91 -2.77 -13.32 -3.72
C PRO A 91 -1.40 -13.52 -4.37
N GLN A 92 -0.83 -14.71 -4.21
CA GLN A 92 0.37 -15.10 -4.96
C GLN A 92 0.05 -15.11 -6.46
N LYS A 93 0.53 -14.10 -7.16
CA LYS A 93 0.54 -14.04 -8.62
C LYS A 93 1.98 -14.12 -9.12
N THR A 94 2.15 -14.51 -10.37
CA THR A 94 3.44 -14.53 -11.09
C THR A 94 3.88 -13.13 -11.54
N GLU A 95 3.24 -12.08 -11.04
CA GLU A 95 3.51 -10.70 -11.44
C GLU A 95 4.78 -10.16 -10.75
N LYS A 96 5.50 -9.27 -11.44
CA LYS A 96 6.68 -8.60 -10.90
C LYS A 96 6.34 -7.54 -9.82
N SER A 97 5.06 -7.38 -9.53
CA SER A 97 4.49 -6.48 -8.52
C SER A 97 3.35 -7.19 -7.80
N LEU A 98 3.08 -6.80 -6.56
CA LEU A 98 1.91 -7.27 -5.81
C LEU A 98 0.90 -6.13 -5.70
N THR A 99 -0.39 -6.45 -5.84
CA THR A 99 -1.46 -5.51 -5.51
C THR A 99 -2.16 -6.00 -4.27
N PHE A 100 -2.01 -5.26 -3.18
CA PHE A 100 -2.63 -5.53 -1.90
C PHE A 100 -4.00 -4.87 -1.83
N THR A 101 -4.97 -5.57 -1.24
CA THR A 101 -6.19 -4.96 -0.74
C THR A 101 -6.06 -4.80 0.76
N CYS A 102 -6.16 -3.56 1.24
CA CYS A 102 -5.94 -3.21 2.64
C CYS A 102 -7.26 -2.93 3.34
N THR A 103 -7.45 -3.56 4.50
CA THR A 103 -8.69 -3.49 5.27
C THR A 103 -8.43 -3.14 6.74
N PHE A 104 -9.38 -2.43 7.36
CA PHE A 104 -9.38 -2.15 8.79
C PHE A 104 -10.77 -2.44 9.34
N ASN A 105 -10.87 -3.36 10.32
CA ASN A 105 -12.14 -3.83 10.88
C ASN A 105 -13.18 -4.25 9.81
N GLY A 106 -12.71 -4.91 8.74
CA GLY A 106 -13.55 -5.38 7.63
C GLY A 106 -13.89 -4.33 6.57
N GLU A 107 -13.49 -3.08 6.74
CA GLU A 107 -13.69 -2.02 5.74
C GLU A 107 -12.48 -1.89 4.81
N ASN A 108 -12.71 -1.77 3.50
CA ASN A 108 -11.66 -1.47 2.52
C ASN A 108 -11.14 -0.04 2.71
N ILE A 109 -9.84 0.09 2.97
CA ILE A 109 -9.17 1.39 3.14
C ILE A 109 -8.50 1.82 1.85
N ASP A 110 -7.73 0.93 1.24
CA ASP A 110 -7.06 1.20 -0.03
C ASP A 110 -6.74 -0.09 -0.80
N LYS A 111 -6.37 0.10 -2.06
CA LYS A 111 -5.61 -0.87 -2.85
C LYS A 111 -4.22 -0.33 -3.11
N THR A 112 -3.20 -1.11 -2.80
CA THR A 112 -1.80 -0.67 -2.88
C THR A 112 -1.00 -1.56 -3.82
N ILE A 113 -0.47 -0.98 -4.89
CA ILE A 113 0.58 -1.60 -5.71
C ILE A 113 1.89 -1.51 -4.92
N PHE A 114 2.61 -2.62 -4.89
CA PHE A 114 3.87 -2.79 -4.18
C PHE A 114 4.91 -3.40 -5.13
N ILE A 115 5.98 -2.65 -5.40
CA ILE A 115 7.03 -3.01 -6.36
C ILE A 115 8.38 -3.00 -5.65
N ILE A 116 8.95 -4.19 -5.45
CA ILE A 116 10.33 -4.30 -4.97
C ILE A 116 11.27 -3.95 -6.11
N MET A 117 12.12 -2.94 -5.89
CA MET A 117 13.13 -2.52 -6.85
C MET A 117 14.47 -3.23 -6.59
N ASP A 118 14.83 -3.40 -5.31
CA ASP A 118 15.99 -4.20 -4.90
C ASP A 118 15.87 -4.63 -3.44
N THR A 119 16.33 -5.84 -3.11
CA THR A 119 16.40 -6.35 -1.74
C THR A 119 17.36 -7.53 -1.67
N ASP A 120 18.11 -7.62 -0.57
CA ASP A 120 18.86 -8.83 -0.24
C ASP A 120 18.07 -9.80 0.67
N TYR A 121 16.81 -9.45 0.97
CA TYR A 121 15.87 -10.15 1.86
C TYR A 121 16.26 -10.18 3.34
N SER A 122 17.55 -10.10 3.66
CA SER A 122 18.12 -10.27 5.00
C SER A 122 18.39 -8.97 5.75
N ASP A 123 18.52 -7.86 5.05
CA ASP A 123 18.94 -6.61 5.67
C ASP A 123 18.19 -5.40 5.12
N TYR A 124 18.07 -5.26 3.80
CA TYR A 124 17.48 -4.06 3.20
C TYR A 124 16.43 -4.34 2.14
N ALA A 125 15.59 -3.33 1.90
CA ALA A 125 14.72 -3.27 0.74
C ALA A 125 14.56 -1.83 0.26
N LEU A 126 14.60 -1.65 -1.06
CA LEU A 126 14.12 -0.47 -1.77
C LEU A 126 12.88 -0.87 -2.56
N TYR A 127 11.79 -0.14 -2.34
CA TYR A 127 10.53 -0.46 -2.99
C TYR A 127 9.66 0.76 -3.19
N TYR A 128 8.77 0.66 -4.16
CA TYR A 128 7.78 1.66 -4.48
C TYR A 128 6.41 1.16 -4.06
N ILE A 129 5.63 2.04 -3.43
CA ILE A 129 4.22 1.82 -3.19
C ILE A 129 3.39 2.89 -3.89
N CYS A 130 2.19 2.51 -4.29
CA CYS A 130 1.17 3.44 -4.78
C CYS A 130 -0.21 2.94 -4.38
N SER A 131 -0.92 3.76 -3.61
CA SER A 131 -2.20 3.42 -3.01
C SER A 131 -3.32 4.24 -3.62
N ALA A 132 -4.33 3.55 -4.16
CA ALA A 132 -5.61 4.14 -4.50
C ALA A 132 -6.52 4.07 -3.27
N ILE A 133 -6.90 5.22 -2.72
CA ILE A 133 -7.66 5.32 -1.48
C ILE A 133 -9.13 5.08 -1.77
N THR A 134 -9.69 4.00 -1.21
CA THR A 134 -11.08 3.58 -1.44
C THR A 134 -11.99 3.95 -0.28
N GLY A 135 -11.45 3.98 0.93
CA GLY A 135 -12.16 4.35 2.15
C GLY A 135 -11.53 5.56 2.82
N ALA A 136 -12.34 6.49 3.32
CA ALA A 136 -11.84 7.68 3.98
C ALA A 136 -11.03 7.29 5.23
N ASN A 137 -9.85 7.87 5.41
CA ASN A 137 -9.14 7.86 6.68
C ASN A 137 -8.89 9.31 7.13
N ALA A 138 -8.27 9.52 8.29
CA ALA A 138 -8.20 10.85 8.91
C ALA A 138 -7.63 11.95 7.99
N ASP A 139 -6.76 11.59 7.04
CA ASP A 139 -6.03 12.54 6.20
C ASP A 139 -6.07 12.24 4.69
N ARG A 140 -6.63 11.11 4.25
CA ARG A 140 -6.77 10.73 2.83
C ARG A 140 -8.23 10.53 2.44
N LYS A 141 -8.60 11.12 1.31
CA LYS A 141 -9.97 11.08 0.81
C LYS A 141 -10.13 9.92 -0.17
N PRO A 142 -11.33 9.29 -0.21
CA PRO A 142 -11.66 8.37 -1.29
C PRO A 142 -11.45 9.05 -2.64
N GLY A 143 -10.72 8.40 -3.54
CA GLY A 143 -10.36 8.94 -4.84
C GLY A 143 -8.91 9.42 -4.93
N ASP A 144 -8.24 9.66 -3.80
CA ASP A 144 -6.84 10.06 -3.79
C ASP A 144 -5.93 8.91 -4.25
N THR A 145 -4.89 9.26 -5.00
CA THR A 145 -3.75 8.39 -5.29
C THR A 145 -2.52 8.92 -4.56
N VAL A 146 -1.85 8.08 -3.78
CA VAL A 146 -0.62 8.46 -3.04
C VAL A 146 0.50 7.47 -3.34
N ASP A 147 1.69 8.00 -3.66
CA ASP A 147 2.85 7.18 -3.99
C ASP A 147 4.08 7.51 -3.14
N ASN A 148 4.99 6.54 -3.02
CA ASN A 148 6.22 6.72 -2.27
C ASN A 148 7.29 5.72 -2.71
N TYR A 149 8.55 6.16 -2.71
CA TYR A 149 9.68 5.25 -2.66
C TYR A 149 10.15 5.12 -1.21
N LEU A 150 10.34 3.88 -0.79
CA LEU A 150 10.57 3.51 0.60
C LEU A 150 11.86 2.71 0.70
N GLY A 151 12.71 3.13 1.64
CA GLY A 151 13.83 2.34 2.13
C GLY A 151 13.45 1.65 3.43
N ALA A 152 13.71 0.36 3.56
CA ALA A 152 13.46 -0.39 4.78
C ALA A 152 14.65 -1.26 5.18
N ARG A 153 14.70 -1.56 6.48
CA ARG A 153 15.73 -2.40 7.12
C ARG A 153 15.10 -3.53 7.91
N ARG A 154 15.79 -4.66 8.03
CA ARG A 154 15.39 -5.76 8.93
C ARG A 154 15.73 -5.46 10.39
N THR A 155 16.76 -4.68 10.64
CA THR A 155 17.19 -4.29 11.98
C THR A 155 16.61 -2.93 12.36
N SER A 156 15.86 -2.88 13.46
CA SER A 156 15.35 -1.63 14.02
C SER A 156 16.49 -0.64 14.34
N GLY A 157 16.26 0.65 14.12
CA GLY A 157 17.23 1.72 14.38
C GLY A 157 18.37 1.83 13.37
N ASN A 158 18.64 0.80 12.57
CA ASN A 158 19.56 0.92 11.44
C ASN A 158 18.90 1.82 10.38
N THR A 159 19.55 2.91 10.01
CA THR A 159 19.03 3.92 9.09
C THR A 159 20.08 4.33 8.07
N GLU A 160 21.10 3.50 7.86
CA GLU A 160 22.05 3.69 6.77
C GLU A 160 21.44 3.19 5.46
N ILE A 161 21.57 3.95 4.38
CA ILE A 161 21.22 3.48 3.03
C ILE A 161 22.42 2.67 2.52
N PRO A 162 22.27 1.37 2.23
CA PRO A 162 23.36 0.54 1.74
C PRO A 162 24.00 1.07 0.46
N ASP A 163 25.32 0.88 0.32
CA ASP A 163 26.07 1.26 -0.89
C ASP A 163 25.47 0.68 -2.17
N LYS A 164 24.92 -0.53 -2.10
CA LYS A 164 24.26 -1.21 -3.23
C LYS A 164 23.05 -0.44 -3.77
N LEU A 165 22.41 0.39 -2.95
CA LEU A 165 21.26 1.19 -3.35
C LEU A 165 21.65 2.55 -3.93
N LYS A 166 22.90 3.01 -3.77
CA LYS A 166 23.30 4.38 -4.12
C LYS A 166 22.93 4.77 -5.55
N SER A 167 23.21 3.92 -6.53
CA SER A 167 22.86 4.18 -7.94
C SER A 167 21.35 4.15 -8.19
N LEU A 168 20.61 3.26 -7.53
CA LEU A 168 19.15 3.19 -7.66
C LEU A 168 18.44 4.37 -6.97
N THR A 169 19.07 4.95 -5.95
CA THR A 169 18.55 6.10 -5.21
C THR A 169 19.09 7.43 -5.73
N GLU A 170 19.93 7.43 -6.77
CA GLU A 170 20.51 8.64 -7.32
C GLU A 170 19.42 9.57 -7.86
N GLY A 171 19.47 10.84 -7.45
CA GLY A 171 18.46 11.84 -7.79
C GLY A 171 17.13 11.71 -7.03
N MET A 172 16.99 10.75 -6.11
CA MET A 172 15.84 10.65 -5.22
C MET A 172 16.09 11.39 -3.90
N GLU A 173 15.17 12.26 -3.50
CA GLU A 173 15.26 12.96 -2.22
C GLU A 173 14.68 12.14 -1.07
N PHE A 174 15.46 11.18 -0.57
CA PHE A 174 15.06 10.39 0.59
C PHE A 174 15.13 11.19 1.89
N LYS A 175 14.01 11.20 2.62
CA LYS A 175 13.87 11.77 3.96
C LYS A 175 13.86 10.63 4.97
N LYS A 176 14.74 10.72 5.96
CA LYS A 176 14.84 9.76 7.05
C LYS A 176 13.58 9.81 7.93
N CYS A 177 13.08 8.65 8.31
CA CYS A 177 12.04 8.51 9.32
C CYS A 177 12.56 8.92 10.69
N THR A 178 11.84 9.81 11.36
CA THR A 178 12.14 10.34 12.70
C THR A 178 11.53 9.51 13.79
#